data_AF-C8TDU7-F1
#
_entry.id   AF-C8TDU7-F1
#
_cell.length_a   1.000
_cell.length_b   1.000
_cell.length_c   1.000
_cell.angle_alpha   90.00
_cell.angle_beta   90.00
_cell.angle_gamma   90.00
#
_symmetry.space_group_name_H-M   'P 1'
#
loop_
_entity.id
_entity.type
_entity.pdbx_description
1 polymer ?
#
loop_
_entity_poly.entity_id
_entity_poly.type
_entity_poly.pdbx_seq_one_letter_code
_entity_poly.pdbx_strand_id
1 'polypeptide(L)'
;MQLRELYMQLLEVYLQLLEVYVQLLEVYMQLLEVYVQLLEVYLQILVFESGIGVYRQLEVLRRRTSDPYDVFIIGGGVAGTALLYELAAFTNIKKIGLVERRQGFGLVQSHPRNNSQTIHCGDIETNYTLQKAKVVKRQADMLRNFATKLPPETRDKVIFRFPKMALAVGDEECDFMKKRFQTFKPLFSSLQLVGKTEICELEPRVGMKSSSSPRDDEVCGLFVPNEHTAVNYISLAEAFVSAAKQAAAGKQLDFSLGTEVLEIKREDKNLFSLITDKGIKKARFVVVSACGHSLLFAQRLGYGLEFSCLPVAGSFYFADKMLNGKVYTVQDARLPFAAVHGDPDILLLGKTRFGPTALPLPLLERNNLKTFFDFAKCVKPDWRLAQVYVQLLNTAYMRAYVFKNFLFEVPALNLHLFAKDLRKIIPSIQVEDLTYAKGFGGIRPQLINKTEKKLLLGEGKIVTGENIIFNITPSPGGTTCLGTAETDMREIVRELQASIDEEKFRKVLLQGEYPVGN
;
A
#
# COMPACT_ATOMS: atom_id res chain seq x y z
N MET A 1 40.69 -21.45 71.67
CA MET A 1 39.40 -20.98 72.22
C MET A 1 38.67 -20.07 71.23
N GLN A 2 39.32 -19.03 70.67
CA GLN A 2 38.72 -18.08 69.72
C GLN A 2 38.12 -18.67 68.43
N LEU A 3 38.73 -19.71 67.83
CA LEU A 3 38.19 -20.31 66.59
C LEU A 3 36.85 -21.02 66.77
N ARG A 4 36.64 -21.63 67.96
CA ARG A 4 35.41 -22.33 68.31
C ARG A 4 34.27 -21.35 68.52
N GLU A 5 34.57 -20.20 69.11
CA GLU A 5 33.61 -19.12 69.35
C GLU A 5 33.16 -18.46 68.04
N LEU A 6 34.10 -18.21 67.12
CA LEU A 6 33.80 -17.73 65.77
C LEU A 6 32.93 -18.74 64.99
N TYR A 7 33.22 -20.04 65.11
CA TYR A 7 32.43 -21.09 64.46
C TYR A 7 31.00 -21.15 65.01
N MET A 8 30.81 -21.00 66.33
CA MET A 8 29.47 -20.96 66.94
C MET A 8 28.67 -19.74 66.50
N GLN A 9 29.31 -18.56 66.40
CA GLN A 9 28.67 -17.34 65.88
C GLN A 9 28.27 -17.50 64.40
N LEU A 10 29.13 -18.10 63.57
CA LEU A 10 28.82 -18.40 62.17
C LEU A 10 27.68 -19.41 62.03
N LEU A 11 27.64 -20.42 62.89
CA LEU A 11 26.55 -21.40 62.92
C LEU A 11 25.21 -20.75 63.28
N GLU A 12 25.22 -19.82 64.24
CA GLU A 12 24.01 -19.08 64.64
C GLU A 12 23.49 -18.20 63.49
N VAL A 13 24.38 -17.49 62.79
CA VAL A 13 24.01 -16.72 61.59
C VAL A 13 23.48 -17.64 60.48
N TYR A 14 24.08 -18.82 60.29
CA TYR A 14 23.63 -19.78 59.30
C TYR A 14 22.22 -20.32 59.61
N LEU A 15 21.93 -20.61 60.89
CA LEU A 15 20.61 -21.05 61.32
C LEU A 15 19.55 -19.96 61.12
N GLN A 16 19.88 -18.69 61.41
CA GLN A 16 18.99 -17.56 61.13
C GLN A 16 18.73 -17.39 59.63
N LEU A 17 19.76 -17.53 58.78
CA LEU A 17 19.59 -17.48 57.33
C LEU A 17 18.74 -18.64 56.80
N LEU A 18 18.89 -19.84 57.38
CA LEU A 18 18.07 -21.00 57.02
C LEU A 18 16.59 -20.73 57.31
N GLU A 19 16.29 -20.14 58.47
CA GLU A 19 14.92 -19.78 58.86
C GLU A 19 14.29 -18.75 57.91
N VAL A 20 15.05 -17.72 57.51
CA VAL A 20 14.62 -16.76 56.48
C VAL A 20 14.39 -17.44 55.13
N TYR A 21 15.21 -18.41 54.77
CA TYR A 21 15.06 -19.16 53.51
C TYR A 21 13.80 -20.02 53.50
N VAL A 22 13.46 -20.64 54.63
CA VAL A 22 12.21 -21.40 54.80
C VAL A 22 10.99 -20.48 54.68
N GLN A 23 11.02 -19.30 55.32
CA GLN A 23 9.95 -18.31 55.20
C GLN A 23 9.78 -17.80 53.75
N LEU A 24 10.88 -17.57 53.03
CA LEU A 24 10.83 -17.20 51.61
C LEU A 24 10.23 -18.31 50.73
N LEU A 25 10.53 -19.58 51.04
CA LEU A 25 9.94 -20.73 50.36
C LEU A 25 8.42 -20.80 50.57
N GLU A 26 7.94 -20.52 51.78
CA GLU A 26 6.50 -20.44 52.06
C GLU A 26 5.82 -19.32 51.26
N VAL A 27 6.43 -18.14 51.19
CA VAL A 27 5.93 -17.02 50.38
C VAL A 27 5.92 -17.38 48.89
N TYR A 28 6.94 -18.08 48.40
CA TYR A 28 7.00 -18.52 47.01
C TYR A 28 5.89 -19.53 46.68
N MET A 29 5.61 -20.46 47.59
CA MET A 29 4.50 -21.41 47.45
C MET A 29 3.14 -20.71 47.42
N GLN A 30 2.92 -19.71 48.27
CA GLN A 30 1.70 -18.90 48.26
C GLN A 30 1.55 -18.11 46.94
N LEU A 31 2.63 -17.55 46.41
CA LEU A 31 2.61 -16.88 45.10
C LEU A 31 2.30 -17.86 43.96
N LEU A 32 2.80 -19.10 44.04
CA LEU A 32 2.50 -20.14 43.06
C LEU A 32 1.00 -20.46 43.05
N GLU A 33 0.36 -20.59 44.22
CA GLU A 33 -1.08 -20.81 44.34
C GLU A 33 -1.89 -19.65 43.71
N VAL A 34 -1.50 -18.41 43.98
CA VAL A 34 -2.13 -17.22 43.36
C VAL A 34 -1.97 -17.26 41.84
N TYR A 35 -0.80 -17.68 41.34
CA TYR A 35 -0.56 -17.78 39.90
C TYR A 35 -1.44 -18.85 39.24
N VAL A 36 -1.63 -20.01 39.89
CA VAL A 36 -2.53 -21.08 39.42
C VAL A 36 -3.98 -20.59 39.40
N GLN A 37 -4.43 -19.90 40.45
CA GLN A 37 -5.78 -19.31 40.50
C GLN A 37 -5.99 -18.27 39.39
N LEU A 38 -5.00 -17.40 39.13
CA LEU A 38 -5.05 -16.46 38.01
C LEU A 38 -5.10 -17.16 36.65
N LEU A 39 -4.40 -18.28 36.51
CA LEU A 39 -4.42 -19.09 35.29
C LEU A 39 -5.80 -19.72 35.05
N GLU A 40 -6.45 -20.22 36.11
CA GLU A 40 -7.83 -20.73 36.05
C GLU A 40 -8.82 -19.62 35.65
N VAL A 41 -8.71 -18.44 36.25
CA VAL A 41 -9.54 -17.28 35.88
C VAL A 41 -9.29 -16.89 34.42
N TYR A 42 -8.04 -16.88 33.96
CA TYR A 42 -7.70 -16.60 32.57
C TYR A 42 -8.28 -17.65 31.59
N LEU A 43 -8.23 -18.94 31.95
CA LEU A 43 -8.84 -20.03 31.20
C LEU A 43 -10.36 -19.90 31.17
N GLN A 44 -11.00 -19.53 32.27
CA GLN A 44 -12.44 -19.26 32.33
C GLN A 44 -12.83 -18.06 31.47
N ILE A 45 -12.02 -17.00 31.45
CA ILE A 45 -12.22 -15.84 30.56
C ILE A 45 -12.08 -16.27 29.08
N LEU A 46 -11.09 -17.08 28.74
CA LEU A 46 -10.93 -17.62 27.37
C LEU A 46 -12.11 -18.49 26.94
N VAL A 47 -12.60 -19.36 27.83
CA VAL A 47 -13.79 -20.18 27.57
C VAL A 47 -15.04 -19.30 27.46
N PHE A 48 -15.18 -18.28 28.30
CA PHE A 48 -16.28 -17.31 28.24
C PHE A 48 -16.22 -16.47 26.96
N GLU A 49 -15.05 -16.01 26.52
CA GLU A 49 -14.88 -15.34 25.22
C GLU A 49 -15.23 -16.27 24.05
N SER A 50 -14.85 -17.55 24.12
CA SER A 50 -15.23 -18.54 23.12
C SER A 50 -16.74 -18.81 23.11
N GLY A 51 -17.40 -18.84 24.28
CA GLY A 51 -18.84 -18.99 24.45
C GLY A 51 -19.64 -17.76 24.02
N ILE A 52 -19.14 -16.54 24.28
CA ILE A 52 -19.65 -15.30 23.70
C ILE A 52 -19.50 -15.31 22.18
N GLY A 53 -18.41 -15.87 21.64
CA GLY A 53 -18.24 -16.07 20.20
C GLY A 53 -19.36 -16.91 19.58
N VAL A 54 -19.76 -17.99 20.23
CA VAL A 54 -20.88 -18.85 19.82
C VAL A 54 -22.24 -18.14 20.00
N TYR A 55 -22.46 -17.44 21.12
CA TYR A 55 -23.69 -16.65 21.34
C TYR A 55 -23.83 -15.48 20.36
N ARG A 56 -22.74 -14.78 20.03
CA ARG A 56 -22.71 -13.75 18.97
C ARG A 56 -23.01 -14.36 17.60
N GLN A 57 -22.44 -15.52 17.28
CA GLN A 57 -22.77 -16.22 16.03
C GLN A 57 -24.26 -16.58 15.96
N LEU A 58 -24.86 -17.02 17.07
CA LEU A 58 -26.29 -17.36 17.15
C LEU A 58 -27.22 -16.13 17.12
N GLU A 59 -26.84 -15.00 17.72
CA GLU A 59 -27.59 -13.74 17.60
C GLU A 59 -27.49 -13.11 16.21
N VAL A 60 -26.31 -13.21 15.58
CA VAL A 60 -26.07 -12.75 14.21
C VAL A 60 -26.88 -13.57 13.19
N LEU A 61 -27.11 -14.85 13.44
CA LEU A 61 -27.98 -15.72 12.63
C LEU A 61 -29.48 -15.38 12.78
N ARG A 62 -29.91 -14.68 13.84
CA ARG A 62 -31.33 -14.36 14.11
C ARG A 62 -31.83 -13.05 13.48
N ARG A 63 -30.97 -12.20 12.91
CA ARG A 63 -31.42 -11.00 12.19
C ARG A 63 -31.92 -11.39 10.79
N ARG A 64 -33.20 -11.11 10.50
CA ARG A 64 -33.84 -11.28 9.18
C ARG A 64 -32.85 -10.93 8.06
N THR A 65 -32.45 -11.92 7.27
CA THR A 65 -31.60 -11.72 6.09
C THR A 65 -32.36 -10.87 5.09
N SER A 66 -31.92 -9.63 4.88
CA SER A 66 -32.35 -8.87 3.70
C SER A 66 -31.90 -9.61 2.44
N ASP A 67 -32.56 -9.35 1.30
CA ASP A 67 -32.16 -9.93 0.01
C ASP A 67 -30.65 -9.78 -0.21
N PRO A 68 -29.97 -10.79 -0.78
CA PRO A 68 -28.54 -10.71 -1.01
C PRO A 68 -28.20 -9.50 -1.89
N TYR A 69 -27.03 -8.90 -1.65
CA TYR A 69 -26.48 -7.91 -2.55
C TYR A 69 -26.17 -8.56 -3.91
N ASP A 70 -26.33 -7.82 -5.00
CA ASP A 70 -25.83 -8.26 -6.30
C ASP A 70 -24.30 -8.31 -6.25
N VAL A 71 -23.69 -7.24 -5.72
CA VAL A 71 -22.24 -7.13 -5.55
C VAL A 71 -21.91 -6.61 -4.16
N PHE A 72 -20.92 -7.21 -3.50
CA PHE A 72 -20.42 -6.75 -2.21
C PHE A 72 -18.91 -6.56 -2.24
N ILE A 73 -18.48 -5.32 -1.97
CA ILE A 73 -17.09 -4.88 -2.06
C ILE A 73 -16.49 -4.82 -0.64
N ILE A 74 -15.37 -5.51 -0.44
CA ILE A 74 -14.59 -5.49 0.81
C ILE A 74 -13.39 -4.57 0.63
N GLY A 75 -13.36 -3.48 1.38
CA GLY A 75 -12.31 -2.46 1.35
C GLY A 75 -12.80 -1.14 0.76
N GLY A 76 -12.77 -0.09 1.58
CA GLY A 76 -13.13 1.28 1.24
C GLY A 76 -11.94 2.16 0.86
N GLY A 77 -10.85 1.56 0.37
CA GLY A 77 -9.75 2.29 -0.28
C GLY A 77 -10.11 2.71 -1.70
N VAL A 78 -9.22 3.48 -2.34
CA VAL A 78 -9.44 4.05 -3.69
C VAL A 78 -9.82 3.00 -4.75
N ALA A 79 -9.27 1.79 -4.68
CA ALA A 79 -9.61 0.71 -5.61
C ALA A 79 -11.04 0.18 -5.40
N GLY A 80 -11.47 -0.02 -4.15
CA GLY A 80 -12.82 -0.49 -3.85
C GLY A 80 -13.89 0.57 -4.13
N THR A 81 -13.60 1.83 -3.84
CA THR A 81 -14.54 2.92 -4.13
C THR A 81 -14.60 3.28 -5.62
N ALA A 82 -13.51 3.09 -6.39
CA ALA A 82 -13.55 3.18 -7.85
C ALA A 82 -14.52 2.16 -8.45
N LEU A 83 -14.44 0.88 -8.03
CA LEU A 83 -15.38 -0.14 -8.48
C LEU A 83 -16.82 0.17 -8.08
N LEU A 84 -17.06 0.62 -6.84
CA LEU A 84 -18.38 1.07 -6.41
C LEU A 84 -18.95 2.15 -7.35
N TYR A 85 -18.13 3.14 -7.69
CA TYR A 85 -18.52 4.21 -8.59
C TYR A 85 -18.89 3.67 -9.98
N GLU A 86 -18.06 2.81 -10.57
CA GLU A 86 -18.35 2.29 -11.90
C GLU A 86 -19.60 1.42 -11.95
N LEU A 87 -19.79 0.53 -10.96
CA LEU A 87 -21.01 -0.27 -10.84
C LEU A 87 -22.25 0.61 -10.65
N ALA A 88 -22.15 1.65 -9.81
CA ALA A 88 -23.25 2.57 -9.57
C ALA A 88 -23.55 3.46 -10.79
N ALA A 89 -22.54 3.91 -11.53
CA ALA A 89 -22.70 4.90 -12.58
C ALA A 89 -23.00 4.31 -13.96
N PHE A 90 -22.45 3.15 -14.29
CA PHE A 90 -22.42 2.63 -15.65
C PHE A 90 -23.10 1.28 -15.83
N THR A 91 -23.63 0.65 -14.79
CA THR A 91 -24.33 -0.64 -14.94
C THR A 91 -25.81 -0.57 -14.58
N ASN A 92 -26.57 -1.63 -14.82
CA ASN A 92 -27.94 -1.78 -14.31
C ASN A 92 -28.02 -2.56 -12.97
N ILE A 93 -26.88 -2.88 -12.32
CA ILE A 93 -26.81 -3.57 -11.02
C ILE A 93 -27.52 -2.75 -9.95
N LYS A 94 -28.36 -3.40 -9.13
CA LYS A 94 -29.35 -2.71 -8.28
C LYS A 94 -28.92 -2.58 -6.85
N LYS A 95 -28.33 -3.62 -6.25
CA LYS A 95 -28.03 -3.64 -4.82
C LYS A 95 -26.54 -3.88 -4.58
N ILE A 96 -25.82 -2.81 -4.22
CA ILE A 96 -24.36 -2.83 -4.05
C ILE A 96 -24.03 -2.51 -2.59
N GLY A 97 -23.25 -3.39 -1.96
CA GLY A 97 -22.74 -3.17 -0.61
C GLY A 97 -21.25 -2.88 -0.63
N LEU A 98 -20.79 -2.00 0.27
CA LEU A 98 -19.37 -1.81 0.54
C LEU A 98 -19.11 -1.85 2.05
N VAL A 99 -18.10 -2.61 2.45
CA VAL A 99 -17.66 -2.69 3.85
C VAL A 99 -16.23 -2.19 3.99
N GLU A 100 -15.98 -1.41 5.03
CA GLU A 100 -14.66 -0.91 5.40
C GLU A 100 -14.46 -1.06 6.90
N ARG A 101 -13.31 -1.61 7.28
CA ARG A 101 -12.93 -1.86 8.67
C ARG A 101 -12.66 -0.59 9.45
N ARG A 102 -12.24 0.49 8.79
CA ARG A 102 -12.03 1.80 9.41
C ARG A 102 -13.31 2.65 9.37
N GLN A 103 -13.37 3.69 10.19
CA GLN A 103 -14.55 4.57 10.31
C GLN A 103 -14.75 5.50 9.10
N GLY A 104 -13.87 5.45 8.10
CA GLY A 104 -13.90 6.29 6.92
C GLY A 104 -13.14 5.65 5.75
N PHE A 105 -13.30 6.23 4.57
CA PHE A 105 -12.71 5.73 3.34
C PHE A 105 -11.23 6.12 3.23
N GLY A 106 -10.43 5.27 2.58
CA GLY A 106 -9.04 5.58 2.23
C GLY A 106 -8.08 5.82 3.40
N LEU A 107 -8.42 5.45 4.63
CA LEU A 107 -7.63 5.77 5.83
C LEU A 107 -6.33 4.96 6.00
N VAL A 108 -6.05 4.00 5.10
CA VAL A 108 -4.83 3.18 5.11
C VAL A 108 -3.94 3.53 3.92
N GLN A 109 -3.86 2.71 2.87
CA GLN A 109 -2.88 2.91 1.78
C GLN A 109 -3.19 4.13 0.90
N SER A 110 -4.47 4.46 0.73
CA SER A 110 -4.89 5.68 0.03
C SER A 110 -4.63 6.94 0.85
N HIS A 111 -4.33 6.83 2.14
CA HIS A 111 -4.05 7.99 2.98
C HIS A 111 -2.79 8.68 2.44
N PRO A 112 -2.79 10.00 2.25
CA PRO A 112 -1.70 10.73 1.61
C PRO A 112 -0.35 10.69 2.36
N ARG A 113 -0.34 10.15 3.58
CA ARG A 113 0.90 9.83 4.35
C ARG A 113 1.56 8.52 3.92
N ASN A 114 0.83 7.65 3.23
CA ASN A 114 1.23 6.26 2.96
C ASN A 114 1.60 5.99 1.50
N ASN A 115 1.55 7.01 0.64
CA ASN A 115 1.89 6.94 -0.78
C ASN A 115 2.59 8.23 -1.24
N SER A 116 3.21 8.22 -2.42
CA SER A 116 3.95 9.38 -2.99
C SER A 116 3.04 10.44 -3.63
N GLN A 117 1.71 10.25 -3.58
CA GLN A 117 0.73 11.18 -4.14
C GLN A 117 0.91 11.41 -5.65
N THR A 118 1.58 10.51 -6.37
CA THR A 118 1.94 10.65 -7.80
C THR A 118 0.98 9.87 -8.69
N ILE A 119 0.65 10.47 -9.84
CA ILE A 119 -0.01 9.80 -10.97
C ILE A 119 1.09 9.21 -11.86
N HIS A 120 1.26 7.90 -11.77
CA HIS A 120 2.22 7.13 -12.57
C HIS A 120 1.60 6.76 -13.91
N CYS A 121 1.76 7.59 -14.93
CA CYS A 121 1.13 7.42 -16.25
C CYS A 121 2.04 6.75 -17.30
N GLY A 122 3.29 6.41 -16.97
CA GLY A 122 4.23 5.67 -17.81
C GLY A 122 5.27 6.53 -18.53
N ASP A 123 5.21 7.85 -18.39
CA ASP A 123 6.14 8.81 -19.01
C ASP A 123 7.55 8.71 -18.39
N ILE A 124 7.62 8.83 -17.06
CA ILE A 124 8.85 8.91 -16.28
C ILE A 124 9.22 7.60 -15.58
N GLU A 125 8.33 6.60 -15.57
CA GLU A 125 8.60 5.26 -15.03
C GLU A 125 9.57 4.52 -15.96
N THR A 126 10.87 4.73 -15.75
CA THR A 126 11.96 4.25 -16.61
C THR A 126 12.05 2.73 -16.73
N ASN A 127 11.47 1.98 -15.80
CA ASN A 127 11.34 0.53 -15.86
C ASN A 127 10.19 0.03 -16.75
N TYR A 128 9.34 0.91 -17.28
CA TYR A 128 8.23 0.50 -18.15
C TYR A 128 8.68 0.35 -19.59
N THR A 129 8.21 -0.72 -20.22
CA THR A 129 8.19 -0.86 -21.68
C THR A 129 7.13 0.08 -22.27
N LEU A 130 7.24 0.41 -23.56
CA LEU A 130 6.26 1.26 -24.25
C LEU A 130 4.85 0.66 -24.19
N GLN A 131 4.72 -0.67 -24.32
CA GLN A 131 3.44 -1.36 -24.24
C GLN A 131 2.81 -1.23 -22.85
N LYS A 132 3.60 -1.42 -21.79
CA LYS A 132 3.12 -1.22 -20.41
C LYS A 132 2.71 0.24 -20.18
N ALA A 133 3.51 1.18 -20.66
CA ALA A 133 3.21 2.61 -20.56
C ALA A 133 1.91 2.98 -21.29
N LYS A 134 1.62 2.39 -22.46
CA LYS A 134 0.35 2.60 -23.18
C LYS A 134 -0.86 2.17 -22.36
N VAL A 135 -0.80 0.99 -21.74
CA VAL A 135 -1.89 0.48 -20.87
C VAL A 135 -2.07 1.37 -19.65
N VAL A 136 -0.98 1.67 -18.94
CA VAL A 136 -1.03 2.48 -17.72
C VAL A 136 -1.48 3.92 -18.02
N LYS A 137 -1.02 4.52 -19.13
CA LYS A 137 -1.44 5.86 -19.58
C LYS A 137 -2.95 5.93 -19.75
N ARG A 138 -3.56 4.96 -20.43
CA ARG A 138 -5.02 4.89 -20.60
C ARG A 138 -5.73 4.94 -19.24
N GLN A 139 -5.29 4.14 -18.28
CA GLN A 139 -5.92 4.07 -16.96
C GLN A 139 -5.68 5.35 -16.12
N ALA A 140 -4.49 5.94 -16.22
CA ALA A 140 -4.17 7.21 -15.58
C ALA A 140 -5.01 8.36 -16.14
N ASP A 141 -5.24 8.37 -17.45
CA ASP A 141 -6.05 9.39 -18.12
C ASP A 141 -7.55 9.21 -17.81
N MET A 142 -8.04 7.99 -17.52
CA MET A 142 -9.38 7.78 -16.94
C MET A 142 -9.52 8.48 -15.58
N LEU A 143 -8.52 8.33 -14.70
CA LEU A 143 -8.48 9.01 -13.40
C LEU A 143 -8.46 10.53 -13.57
N ARG A 144 -7.63 11.03 -14.48
CA ARG A 144 -7.55 12.47 -14.75
C ARG A 144 -8.88 12.99 -15.29
N ASN A 145 -9.51 12.33 -16.26
CA ASN A 145 -10.81 12.71 -16.80
C ASN A 145 -11.92 12.72 -15.74
N PHE A 146 -11.95 11.73 -14.85
CA PHE A 146 -12.87 11.74 -13.72
C PHE A 146 -12.62 12.97 -12.84
N ALA A 147 -11.36 13.15 -12.41
CA ALA A 147 -11.02 14.18 -11.44
C ALA A 147 -11.21 15.60 -11.99
N THR A 148 -10.85 15.87 -13.24
CA THR A 148 -11.00 17.22 -13.84
C THR A 148 -12.45 17.63 -14.06
N LYS A 149 -13.38 16.67 -14.11
CA LYS A 149 -14.83 16.93 -14.21
C LYS A 149 -15.50 17.16 -12.86
N LEU A 150 -14.79 16.97 -11.75
CA LEU A 150 -15.33 17.30 -10.43
C LEU A 150 -15.55 18.81 -10.31
N PRO A 151 -16.53 19.25 -9.50
CA PRO A 151 -16.69 20.65 -9.14
C PRO A 151 -15.39 21.24 -8.58
N PRO A 152 -15.03 22.51 -8.88
CA PRO A 152 -13.74 23.10 -8.48
C PRO A 152 -13.38 22.91 -7.00
N GLU A 153 -14.34 23.09 -6.09
CA GLU A 153 -14.18 22.97 -4.64
C GLU A 153 -13.79 21.55 -4.16
N THR A 154 -14.09 20.55 -4.99
CA THR A 154 -13.69 19.15 -4.78
C THR A 154 -12.44 18.81 -5.59
N ARG A 155 -12.42 19.18 -6.89
CA ARG A 155 -11.31 18.94 -7.82
C ARG A 155 -9.98 19.41 -7.24
N ASP A 156 -9.95 20.63 -6.71
CA ASP A 156 -8.71 21.28 -6.25
C ASP A 156 -8.17 20.67 -4.94
N LYS A 157 -8.93 19.76 -4.31
CA LYS A 157 -8.48 18.93 -3.18
C LYS A 157 -8.09 17.51 -3.60
N VAL A 158 -8.45 17.11 -4.82
CA VAL A 158 -8.28 15.75 -5.35
C VAL A 158 -7.08 15.65 -6.26
N ILE A 159 -6.92 16.56 -7.23
CA ILE A 159 -5.90 16.45 -8.28
C ILE A 159 -5.11 17.74 -8.43
N PHE A 160 -3.80 17.63 -8.62
CA PHE A 160 -2.88 18.76 -8.60
C PHE A 160 -1.92 18.71 -9.79
N ARG A 161 -1.56 19.88 -10.29
CA ARG A 161 -0.57 20.05 -11.35
C ARG A 161 0.80 20.32 -10.74
N PHE A 162 1.78 19.50 -11.11
CA PHE A 162 3.19 19.73 -10.84
C PHE A 162 4.01 19.38 -12.08
N PRO A 163 5.12 20.11 -12.34
CA PRO A 163 6.12 19.62 -13.26
C PRO A 163 6.67 18.29 -12.76
N LYS A 164 7.10 17.43 -13.68
CA LYS A 164 7.62 16.10 -13.36
C LYS A 164 8.81 15.78 -14.24
N MET A 165 9.89 15.27 -13.65
CA MET A 165 11.15 14.96 -14.32
C MET A 165 11.65 13.56 -13.98
N ALA A 166 12.00 12.77 -15.00
CA ALA A 166 12.92 11.64 -14.85
C ALA A 166 14.34 12.15 -15.04
N LEU A 167 15.16 12.16 -13.99
CA LEU A 167 16.55 12.62 -13.98
C LEU A 167 17.50 11.45 -14.26
N ALA A 168 18.33 11.62 -15.29
CA ALA A 168 19.51 10.80 -15.56
C ALA A 168 20.77 11.50 -15.04
N VAL A 169 21.65 10.74 -14.40
CA VAL A 169 22.95 11.24 -13.89
C VAL A 169 24.08 10.35 -14.38
N GLY A 170 25.07 10.95 -15.02
CA GLY A 170 26.18 10.28 -15.69
C GLY A 170 25.85 9.88 -17.13
N ASP A 171 26.91 9.59 -17.89
CA ASP A 171 26.83 9.39 -19.34
C ASP A 171 25.92 8.22 -19.72
N GLU A 172 26.02 7.08 -19.02
CA GLU A 172 25.21 5.88 -19.30
C GLU A 172 23.70 6.13 -19.14
N GLU A 173 23.30 6.77 -18.05
CA GLU A 173 21.88 7.09 -17.80
C GLU A 173 21.38 8.13 -18.79
N CYS A 174 22.22 9.10 -19.17
CA CYS A 174 21.86 10.14 -20.13
C CYS A 174 21.63 9.54 -21.52
N ASP A 175 22.49 8.61 -21.95
CA ASP A 175 22.33 7.90 -23.22
C ASP A 175 21.07 7.01 -23.24
N PHE A 176 20.80 6.31 -22.14
CA PHE A 176 19.54 5.59 -21.95
C PHE A 176 18.33 6.51 -22.10
N MET A 177 18.38 7.68 -21.47
CA MET A 177 17.27 8.63 -21.45
C MET A 177 17.00 9.24 -22.82
N LYS A 178 18.06 9.61 -23.57
CA LYS A 178 17.97 10.10 -24.95
C LYS A 178 17.32 9.07 -25.87
N LYS A 179 17.70 7.79 -25.77
CA LYS A 179 17.08 6.69 -26.55
C LYS A 179 15.61 6.49 -26.16
N ARG A 180 15.31 6.51 -24.85
CA ARG A 180 13.94 6.40 -24.34
C ARG A 180 13.04 7.52 -24.87
N PHE A 181 13.53 8.77 -24.89
CA PHE A 181 12.77 9.92 -25.39
C PHE A 181 12.22 9.67 -26.78
N GLN A 182 13.06 9.22 -27.72
CA GLN A 182 12.65 8.98 -29.11
C GLN A 182 11.52 7.94 -29.21
N THR A 183 11.53 6.95 -28.34
CA THR A 183 10.52 5.88 -28.30
C THR A 183 9.23 6.33 -27.62
N PHE A 184 9.31 7.17 -26.59
CA PHE A 184 8.18 7.54 -25.72
C PHE A 184 7.47 8.83 -26.14
N LYS A 185 8.16 9.77 -26.78
CA LYS A 185 7.60 11.06 -27.23
C LYS A 185 6.32 10.93 -28.07
N PRO A 186 6.17 9.95 -28.99
CA PRO A 186 4.92 9.78 -29.73
C PRO A 186 3.71 9.44 -28.84
N LEU A 187 3.93 8.76 -27.71
CA LEU A 187 2.88 8.40 -26.75
C LEU A 187 2.59 9.54 -25.75
N PHE A 188 3.59 10.36 -25.43
CA PHE A 188 3.52 11.45 -24.46
C PHE A 188 3.87 12.79 -25.12
N SER A 189 2.86 13.46 -25.68
CA SER A 189 3.04 14.68 -26.46
C SER A 189 3.68 15.84 -25.69
N SER A 190 3.43 15.95 -24.39
CA SER A 190 3.99 16.96 -23.48
C SER A 190 5.43 16.68 -23.03
N LEU A 191 5.96 15.48 -23.28
CA LEU A 191 7.28 15.05 -22.83
C LEU A 191 8.37 15.82 -23.54
N GLN A 192 9.33 16.36 -22.80
CA GLN A 192 10.47 17.13 -23.31
C GLN A 192 11.77 16.46 -22.87
N LEU A 193 12.79 16.48 -23.72
CA LEU A 193 14.15 16.12 -23.32
C LEU A 193 14.86 17.42 -22.94
N VAL A 194 15.33 17.52 -21.70
CA VAL A 194 16.04 18.70 -21.18
C VAL A 194 17.47 18.33 -20.80
N GLY A 195 18.42 19.20 -21.13
CA GLY A 195 19.84 19.08 -20.78
C GLY A 195 20.20 19.81 -19.49
N LYS A 196 21.49 19.77 -19.12
CA LYS A 196 22.01 20.36 -17.88
C LYS A 196 21.62 21.83 -17.69
N THR A 197 21.76 22.68 -18.71
CA THR A 197 21.42 24.11 -18.61
C THR A 197 19.95 24.33 -18.29
N GLU A 198 19.05 23.68 -19.02
CA GLU A 198 17.60 23.77 -18.79
C GLU A 198 17.21 23.23 -17.41
N ILE A 199 17.86 22.16 -16.93
CA ILE A 199 17.64 21.64 -15.57
C ILE A 199 18.04 22.66 -14.51
N CYS A 200 19.13 23.43 -14.72
CA CYS A 200 19.53 24.49 -13.78
C CYS A 200 18.49 25.60 -13.68
N GLU A 201 17.75 25.88 -14.75
CA GLU A 201 16.68 26.88 -14.77
C GLU A 201 15.37 26.32 -14.16
N LEU A 202 14.97 25.11 -14.55
CA LEU A 202 13.71 24.49 -14.13
C LEU A 202 13.74 24.02 -12.67
N GLU A 203 14.82 23.37 -12.27
CA GLU A 203 15.04 22.79 -10.94
C GLU A 203 16.46 23.13 -10.46
N PRO A 204 16.72 24.37 -10.00
CA PRO A 204 18.07 24.81 -9.63
C PRO A 204 18.74 23.92 -8.59
N ARG A 205 17.99 23.39 -7.61
CA ARG A 205 18.51 22.46 -6.59
C ARG A 205 18.97 21.12 -7.17
N VAL A 206 18.52 20.76 -8.37
CA VAL A 206 18.91 19.54 -9.08
C VAL A 206 20.11 19.78 -9.99
N GLY A 207 20.10 20.90 -10.73
CA GLY A 207 21.14 21.24 -11.70
C GLY A 207 22.41 21.83 -11.11
N MET A 208 22.33 22.45 -9.92
CA MET A 208 23.42 23.23 -9.34
C MET A 208 24.09 22.53 -8.16
N LYS A 209 25.42 22.66 -8.07
CA LYS A 209 26.22 22.24 -6.90
C LYS A 209 26.40 23.37 -5.89
N SER A 210 26.44 24.61 -6.36
CA SER A 210 26.44 25.82 -5.53
C SER A 210 25.59 26.91 -6.19
N SER A 211 25.44 28.08 -5.56
CA SER A 211 24.74 29.22 -6.16
C SER A 211 25.32 29.70 -7.49
N SER A 212 26.59 29.35 -7.79
CA SER A 212 27.33 29.86 -8.95
C SER A 212 27.86 28.77 -9.88
N SER A 213 27.73 27.49 -9.51
CA SER A 213 28.27 26.37 -10.31
C SER A 213 27.23 25.28 -10.55
N PRO A 214 27.03 24.86 -11.82
CA PRO A 214 26.32 23.63 -12.14
C PRO A 214 26.99 22.43 -11.48
N ARG A 215 26.24 21.33 -11.38
CA ARG A 215 26.80 20.05 -10.93
C ARG A 215 27.84 19.50 -11.91
N ASP A 216 28.81 18.78 -11.34
CA ASP A 216 29.93 18.21 -12.08
C ASP A 216 29.45 17.11 -13.04
N ASP A 217 28.58 16.21 -12.56
CA ASP A 217 28.06 15.08 -13.34
C ASP A 217 27.34 15.55 -14.62
N GLU A 218 27.48 14.81 -15.72
CA GLU A 218 26.57 14.99 -16.84
C GLU A 218 25.14 14.63 -16.45
N VAL A 219 24.17 15.47 -16.86
CA VAL A 219 22.76 15.24 -16.55
C VAL A 219 21.85 15.63 -17.71
N CYS A 220 20.79 14.86 -17.88
CA CYS A 220 19.64 15.21 -18.69
C CYS A 220 18.36 14.66 -18.05
N GLY A 221 17.21 15.06 -18.55
CA GLY A 221 15.94 14.54 -18.04
C GLY A 221 14.83 14.48 -19.06
N LEU A 222 13.84 13.62 -18.78
CA LEU A 222 12.55 13.68 -19.45
C LEU A 222 11.60 14.48 -18.57
N PHE A 223 11.16 15.61 -19.09
CA PHE A 223 10.41 16.62 -18.37
C PHE A 223 8.99 16.74 -18.90
N VAL A 224 8.03 16.81 -17.99
CA VAL A 224 6.62 17.12 -18.26
C VAL A 224 6.30 18.41 -17.52
N PRO A 225 6.05 19.52 -18.23
CA PRO A 225 6.02 20.84 -17.62
C PRO A 225 4.77 21.10 -16.78
N ASN A 226 3.60 20.72 -17.28
CA ASN A 226 2.34 21.13 -16.69
C ASN A 226 1.21 20.15 -17.00
N GLU A 227 1.20 19.04 -16.27
CA GLU A 227 0.08 18.10 -16.26
C GLU A 227 -0.40 17.86 -14.84
N HIS A 228 -1.60 17.28 -14.71
CA HIS A 228 -2.03 16.69 -13.47
C HIS A 228 -1.17 15.45 -13.17
N THR A 229 -0.19 15.61 -12.30
CA THR A 229 0.82 14.59 -11.95
C THR A 229 0.73 14.16 -10.50
N ALA A 230 -0.10 14.82 -9.68
CA ALA A 230 -0.33 14.45 -8.30
C ALA A 230 -1.82 14.32 -7.97
N VAL A 231 -2.10 13.48 -6.96
CA VAL A 231 -3.45 13.16 -6.52
C VAL A 231 -3.50 12.86 -5.03
N ASN A 232 -4.55 13.35 -4.40
CA ASN A 232 -4.91 13.00 -3.04
C ASN A 232 -5.84 11.78 -3.05
N TYR A 233 -5.25 10.58 -2.93
CA TYR A 233 -6.01 9.33 -3.09
C TYR A 233 -7.12 9.11 -2.06
N ILE A 234 -7.05 9.69 -0.86
CA ILE A 234 -8.17 9.63 0.10
C ILE A 234 -9.35 10.49 -0.38
N SER A 235 -9.10 11.72 -0.82
CA SER A 235 -10.14 12.59 -1.36
C SER A 235 -10.69 12.06 -2.69
N LEU A 236 -9.86 11.40 -3.50
CA LEU A 236 -10.33 10.68 -4.69
C LEU A 236 -11.28 9.53 -4.30
N ALA A 237 -10.93 8.75 -3.28
CA ALA A 237 -11.79 7.66 -2.81
C ALA A 237 -13.16 8.18 -2.32
N GLU A 238 -13.17 9.30 -1.59
CA GLU A 238 -14.39 9.98 -1.14
C GLU A 238 -15.20 10.56 -2.31
N ALA A 239 -14.53 11.15 -3.30
CA ALA A 239 -15.16 11.66 -4.51
C ALA A 239 -15.86 10.54 -5.31
N PHE A 240 -15.25 9.36 -5.41
CA PHE A 240 -15.91 8.18 -6.00
C PHE A 240 -17.18 7.79 -5.24
N VAL A 241 -17.15 7.77 -3.90
CA VAL A 241 -18.35 7.48 -3.09
C VAL A 241 -19.44 8.52 -3.32
N SER A 242 -19.09 9.80 -3.37
CA SER A 242 -20.04 10.88 -3.66
C SER A 242 -20.66 10.72 -5.07
N ALA A 243 -19.82 10.49 -6.08
CA ALA A 243 -20.25 10.29 -7.45
C ALA A 243 -21.12 9.03 -7.60
N ALA A 244 -20.81 7.95 -6.88
CA ALA A 244 -21.62 6.73 -6.84
C ALA A 244 -23.01 7.01 -6.29
N LYS A 245 -23.11 7.74 -5.17
CA LYS A 245 -24.40 8.14 -4.56
C LYS A 245 -25.23 9.01 -5.51
N GLN A 246 -24.60 9.96 -6.19
CA GLN A 246 -25.28 10.82 -7.18
C GLN A 246 -25.80 10.02 -8.38
N ALA A 247 -25.07 8.98 -8.80
CA ALA A 247 -25.45 8.14 -9.92
C ALA A 247 -26.43 7.00 -9.55
N ALA A 248 -26.72 6.79 -8.26
CA ALA A 248 -27.49 5.66 -7.75
C ALA A 248 -29.01 5.76 -7.91
N ALA A 249 -29.52 6.56 -8.87
CA ALA A 249 -30.96 6.69 -9.09
C ALA A 249 -31.59 5.30 -9.35
N GLY A 250 -32.53 4.89 -8.49
CA GLY A 250 -33.17 3.57 -8.56
C GLY A 250 -32.28 2.38 -8.18
N LYS A 251 -31.21 2.62 -7.41
CA LYS A 251 -30.30 1.60 -6.87
C LYS A 251 -30.19 1.74 -5.34
N GLN A 252 -29.89 0.63 -4.67
CA GLN A 252 -29.56 0.60 -3.25
C GLN A 252 -28.05 0.49 -3.06
N LEU A 253 -27.46 1.51 -2.42
CA LEU A 253 -26.05 1.50 -1.99
C LEU A 253 -25.96 1.48 -0.47
N ASP A 254 -25.39 0.42 0.08
CA ASP A 254 -25.21 0.29 1.53
C ASP A 254 -23.72 0.35 1.92
N PHE A 255 -23.40 1.16 2.92
CA PHE A 255 -22.04 1.36 3.42
C PHE A 255 -21.92 0.88 4.87
N SER A 256 -21.02 -0.06 5.12
CA SER A 256 -20.73 -0.60 6.45
C SER A 256 -19.33 -0.18 6.90
N LEU A 257 -19.21 1.03 7.45
CA LEU A 257 -17.96 1.56 8.00
C LEU A 257 -17.69 1.01 9.41
N GLY A 258 -16.42 1.02 9.82
CA GLY A 258 -15.97 0.49 11.10
C GLY A 258 -16.35 -0.98 11.30
N THR A 259 -16.43 -1.76 10.22
CA THR A 259 -16.97 -3.13 10.22
C THR A 259 -15.95 -4.06 9.56
N GLU A 260 -15.47 -5.06 10.28
CA GLU A 260 -14.44 -5.99 9.81
C GLU A 260 -15.09 -7.26 9.27
N VAL A 261 -14.74 -7.63 8.03
CA VAL A 261 -15.04 -8.98 7.52
C VAL A 261 -14.04 -9.94 8.13
N LEU A 262 -14.53 -10.94 8.85
CA LEU A 262 -13.72 -11.94 9.53
C LEU A 262 -13.51 -13.17 8.64
N GLU A 263 -14.56 -13.55 7.90
CA GLU A 263 -14.59 -14.75 7.08
C GLU A 263 -15.54 -14.57 5.89
N ILE A 264 -15.21 -15.21 4.77
CA ILE A 264 -16.08 -15.35 3.60
C ILE A 264 -16.35 -16.84 3.45
N LYS A 265 -17.62 -17.23 3.37
CA LYS A 265 -18.05 -18.61 3.13
C LYS A 265 -18.82 -18.69 1.82
N ARG A 266 -18.55 -19.73 1.05
CA ARG A 266 -19.41 -20.11 -0.07
C ARG A 266 -20.59 -20.90 0.47
N GLU A 267 -21.79 -20.40 0.23
CA GLU A 267 -23.04 -21.11 0.57
C GLU A 267 -23.49 -21.97 -0.60
N ASP A 268 -23.37 -21.43 -1.82
CA ASP A 268 -23.72 -22.08 -3.08
C ASP A 268 -22.90 -21.47 -4.22
N LYS A 269 -23.03 -21.99 -5.45
CA LYS A 269 -22.35 -21.53 -6.66
C LYS A 269 -22.45 -20.02 -6.87
N ASN A 270 -23.62 -19.44 -6.56
CA ASN A 270 -23.94 -18.03 -6.82
C ASN A 270 -24.20 -17.23 -5.53
N LEU A 271 -23.75 -17.71 -4.36
CA LEU A 271 -24.04 -17.04 -3.10
C LEU A 271 -22.89 -17.19 -2.09
N PHE A 272 -22.42 -16.05 -1.59
CA PHE A 272 -21.43 -15.95 -0.53
C PHE A 272 -22.05 -15.34 0.72
N SER A 273 -21.67 -15.86 1.88
CA SER A 273 -21.87 -15.23 3.19
C SER A 273 -20.58 -14.56 3.65
N LEU A 274 -20.66 -13.28 3.99
CA LEU A 274 -19.59 -12.52 4.60
C LEU A 274 -19.90 -12.38 6.09
N ILE A 275 -19.12 -13.05 6.93
CA ILE A 275 -19.24 -12.98 8.38
C ILE A 275 -18.44 -11.76 8.85
N THR A 276 -19.14 -10.78 9.41
CA THR A 276 -18.52 -9.57 9.96
C THR A 276 -18.66 -9.52 11.48
N ASP A 277 -17.88 -8.65 12.12
CA ASP A 277 -18.01 -8.33 13.55
C ASP A 277 -19.35 -7.69 13.93
N LYS A 278 -20.15 -7.25 12.96
CA LYS A 278 -21.48 -6.62 13.15
C LYS A 278 -22.63 -7.37 12.49
N GLY A 279 -22.40 -8.60 12.05
CA GLY A 279 -23.43 -9.46 11.46
C GLY A 279 -23.02 -10.13 10.16
N ILE A 280 -23.92 -10.93 9.59
CA ILE A 280 -23.69 -11.60 8.31
C ILE A 280 -24.29 -10.75 7.18
N LYS A 281 -23.55 -10.64 6.08
CA LYS A 281 -24.01 -10.09 4.80
C LYS A 281 -23.99 -11.19 3.76
N LYS A 282 -24.92 -11.17 2.80
CA LYS A 282 -24.96 -12.16 1.71
C LYS A 282 -24.84 -11.46 0.36
N ALA A 283 -24.10 -12.05 -0.58
CA ALA A 283 -23.85 -11.44 -1.87
C ALA A 283 -23.76 -12.48 -2.99
N ARG A 284 -24.21 -12.12 -4.19
CA ARG A 284 -24.09 -12.95 -5.40
C ARG A 284 -22.69 -12.89 -6.00
N PHE A 285 -22.07 -11.71 -5.95
CA PHE A 285 -20.69 -11.47 -6.34
C PHE A 285 -19.92 -10.75 -5.22
N VAL A 286 -18.69 -11.18 -4.94
CA VAL A 286 -17.82 -10.56 -3.94
C VAL A 286 -16.55 -10.02 -4.58
N VAL A 287 -16.15 -8.80 -4.24
CA VAL A 287 -14.85 -8.26 -4.64
C VAL A 287 -14.05 -7.87 -3.40
N VAL A 288 -12.86 -8.44 -3.26
CA VAL A 288 -11.96 -8.18 -2.13
C VAL A 288 -10.84 -7.23 -2.59
N SER A 289 -10.96 -5.97 -2.21
CA SER A 289 -10.01 -4.89 -2.47
C SER A 289 -9.35 -4.40 -1.17
N ALA A 290 -8.84 -5.36 -0.38
CA ALA A 290 -8.26 -5.16 0.94
C ALA A 290 -6.71 -5.16 0.94
N CYS A 291 -6.08 -4.81 -0.19
CA CYS A 291 -4.62 -4.76 -0.34
C CYS A 291 -3.97 -6.12 0.02
N GLY A 292 -2.98 -6.15 0.93
CA GLY A 292 -2.30 -7.39 1.31
C GLY A 292 -3.21 -8.43 1.94
N HIS A 293 -4.32 -8.00 2.57
CA HIS A 293 -5.33 -8.90 3.14
C HIS A 293 -6.18 -9.60 2.07
N SER A 294 -6.22 -9.12 0.82
CA SER A 294 -6.94 -9.82 -0.25
C SER A 294 -6.36 -11.21 -0.51
N LEU A 295 -5.03 -11.36 -0.45
CA LEU A 295 -4.39 -12.67 -0.55
C LEU A 295 -4.79 -13.58 0.63
N LEU A 296 -4.89 -13.03 1.84
CA LEU A 296 -5.31 -13.79 3.02
C LEU A 296 -6.71 -14.38 2.83
N PHE A 297 -7.66 -13.57 2.36
CA PHE A 297 -9.02 -14.03 2.08
C PHE A 297 -9.05 -15.07 0.96
N ALA A 298 -8.27 -14.86 -0.11
CA ALA A 298 -8.15 -15.82 -1.21
C ALA A 298 -7.67 -17.19 -0.69
N GLN A 299 -6.58 -17.21 0.08
CA GLN A 299 -5.98 -18.43 0.61
C GLN A 299 -6.89 -19.14 1.62
N ARG A 300 -7.69 -18.42 2.41
CA ARG A 300 -8.69 -19.04 3.31
C ARG A 300 -9.78 -19.77 2.55
N LEU A 301 -10.10 -19.31 1.33
CA LEU A 301 -11.04 -19.96 0.42
C LEU A 301 -10.37 -21.00 -0.50
N GLY A 302 -9.07 -21.25 -0.34
CA GLY A 302 -8.33 -22.23 -1.14
C GLY A 302 -7.74 -21.69 -2.46
N TYR A 303 -7.83 -20.39 -2.71
CA TYR A 303 -7.28 -19.74 -3.90
C TYR A 303 -5.90 -19.13 -3.66
N GLY A 304 -5.09 -18.98 -4.72
CA GLY A 304 -3.80 -18.28 -4.66
C GLY A 304 -2.79 -18.92 -3.70
N LEU A 305 -2.87 -20.24 -3.49
CA LEU A 305 -1.97 -21.01 -2.61
C LEU A 305 -0.55 -21.11 -3.17
N GLU A 306 -0.41 -20.92 -4.49
CA GLU A 306 0.85 -20.75 -5.21
C GLU A 306 1.52 -19.39 -4.93
N PHE A 307 0.77 -18.42 -4.39
CA PHE A 307 1.29 -17.11 -4.06
C PHE A 307 1.69 -17.00 -2.58
N SER A 308 2.69 -16.16 -2.33
CA SER A 308 3.07 -15.67 -1.00
C SER A 308 3.16 -14.14 -1.04
N CYS A 309 3.21 -13.49 0.13
CA CYS A 309 3.28 -12.03 0.23
C CYS A 309 4.67 -11.60 0.74
N LEU A 310 5.30 -10.66 0.04
CA LEU A 310 6.46 -9.91 0.49
C LEU A 310 6.06 -8.44 0.70
N PRO A 311 5.68 -8.04 1.93
CA PRO A 311 5.35 -6.65 2.21
C PRO A 311 6.63 -5.82 2.28
N VAL A 312 6.66 -4.73 1.51
CA VAL A 312 7.79 -3.80 1.45
C VAL A 312 7.31 -2.43 1.90
N ALA A 313 7.76 -2.03 3.09
CA ALA A 313 7.53 -0.70 3.65
C ALA A 313 8.47 0.33 2.99
N GLY A 314 7.97 1.55 2.81
CA GLY A 314 8.77 2.66 2.33
C GLY A 314 8.83 3.79 3.33
N SER A 315 10.03 4.19 3.74
CA SER A 315 10.25 5.32 4.67
C SER A 315 10.52 6.60 3.87
N PHE A 316 10.08 7.73 4.41
CA PHE A 316 10.23 9.03 3.76
C PHE A 316 11.00 10.01 4.66
N TYR A 317 11.52 11.06 4.04
CA TYR A 317 12.21 12.17 4.68
C TYR A 317 11.61 13.47 4.16
N PHE A 318 11.61 14.50 5.00
CA PHE A 318 11.21 15.85 4.62
C PHE A 318 12.39 16.78 4.60
N ALA A 319 12.35 17.73 3.67
CA ALA A 319 13.07 18.98 3.75
C ALA A 319 12.05 20.13 3.61
N ASP A 320 12.50 21.36 3.86
CA ASP A 320 11.80 22.55 3.34
C ASP A 320 11.68 22.48 1.81
N LYS A 321 11.00 23.45 1.20
CA LYS A 321 10.77 23.45 -0.25
C LYS A 321 12.12 23.46 -1.00
N MET A 322 12.50 22.29 -1.51
CA MET A 322 13.73 22.07 -2.27
C MET A 322 13.46 21.89 -3.77
N LEU A 323 12.29 21.38 -4.15
CA LEU A 323 11.94 21.12 -5.54
C LEU A 323 10.71 21.93 -5.96
N ASN A 324 10.67 22.36 -7.22
CA ASN A 324 9.51 23.00 -7.82
C ASN A 324 8.48 21.97 -8.32
N GLY A 325 8.94 20.78 -8.67
CA GLY A 325 8.16 19.66 -9.16
C GLY A 325 8.68 18.31 -8.66
N LYS A 326 8.13 17.27 -9.25
CA LYS A 326 8.45 15.87 -8.95
C LYS A 326 9.71 15.45 -9.69
N VAL A 327 10.71 14.91 -8.99
CA VAL A 327 11.99 14.50 -9.60
C VAL A 327 12.31 13.05 -9.23
N TYR A 328 12.35 12.18 -10.24
CA TYR A 328 12.52 10.74 -10.12
C TYR A 328 13.84 10.33 -10.76
N THR A 329 14.60 9.45 -10.12
CA THR A 329 15.85 8.95 -10.70
C THR A 329 15.60 7.77 -11.65
N VAL A 330 16.53 7.53 -12.58
CA VAL A 330 16.53 6.29 -13.39
C VAL A 330 16.53 5.08 -12.47
N GLN A 331 15.65 4.12 -12.76
CA GLN A 331 15.49 2.92 -11.96
C GLN A 331 16.57 1.90 -12.29
N ASP A 332 17.20 1.35 -11.27
CA ASP A 332 18.18 0.28 -11.45
C ASP A 332 17.47 -1.03 -11.84
N ALA A 333 17.70 -1.51 -13.06
CA ALA A 333 17.09 -2.72 -13.60
C ALA A 333 17.42 -3.99 -12.79
N ARG A 334 18.47 -3.96 -11.95
CA ARG A 334 18.85 -5.07 -11.06
C ARG A 334 17.99 -5.12 -9.80
N LEU A 335 17.26 -4.05 -9.49
CA LEU A 335 16.48 -3.90 -8.26
C LEU A 335 14.97 -3.96 -8.53
N PRO A 336 14.20 -4.73 -7.74
CA PRO A 336 12.75 -4.81 -7.89
C PRO A 336 11.98 -3.62 -7.28
N PHE A 337 12.68 -2.66 -6.65
CA PHE A 337 12.06 -1.60 -5.85
C PHE A 337 12.24 -0.22 -6.46
N ALA A 338 11.36 0.71 -6.10
CA ALA A 338 11.37 2.09 -6.59
C ALA A 338 12.69 2.78 -6.22
N ALA A 339 13.23 3.53 -7.18
CA ALA A 339 14.36 4.41 -6.93
C ALA A 339 13.90 5.63 -6.10
N VAL A 340 14.86 6.24 -5.40
CA VAL A 340 14.61 7.46 -4.62
C VAL A 340 14.12 8.57 -5.55
N HIS A 341 13.12 9.30 -5.07
CA HIS A 341 12.55 10.46 -5.73
C HIS A 341 12.21 11.55 -4.72
N GLY A 342 12.00 12.76 -5.24
CA GLY A 342 11.51 13.91 -4.50
C GLY A 342 10.18 14.39 -5.04
N ASP A 343 9.23 14.67 -4.16
CA ASP A 343 7.91 15.19 -4.50
C ASP A 343 7.58 16.43 -3.65
N PRO A 344 6.99 17.49 -4.23
CA PRO A 344 6.27 18.48 -3.45
C PRO A 344 5.10 17.81 -2.71
N ASP A 345 4.99 18.02 -1.41
CA ASP A 345 3.96 17.37 -0.58
C ASP A 345 2.63 18.13 -0.65
N ILE A 346 1.53 17.42 -0.96
CA ILE A 346 0.20 18.05 -1.04
C ILE A 346 -0.48 18.21 0.33
N LEU A 347 0.00 17.55 1.39
CA LEU A 347 -0.49 17.74 2.77
C LEU A 347 0.32 18.79 3.51
N LEU A 348 1.64 18.67 3.43
CA LEU A 348 2.58 19.56 4.11
C LEU A 348 3.08 20.59 3.11
N LEU A 349 2.23 21.59 2.84
CA LEU A 349 2.55 22.66 1.91
C LEU A 349 3.89 23.33 2.27
N GLY A 350 4.73 23.54 1.26
CA GLY A 350 6.08 24.10 1.46
C GLY A 350 7.13 23.07 1.90
N LYS A 351 6.81 21.78 1.97
CA LYS A 351 7.78 20.70 2.18
C LYS A 351 8.03 19.90 0.91
N THR A 352 9.25 19.40 0.76
CA THR A 352 9.59 18.37 -0.23
C THR A 352 9.75 17.03 0.48
N ARG A 353 9.04 16.01 0.01
CA ARG A 353 9.10 14.63 0.49
C ARG A 353 10.09 13.84 -0.36
N PHE A 354 11.04 13.18 0.28
CA PHE A 354 12.01 12.30 -0.37
C PHE A 354 11.83 10.85 0.07
N GLY A 355 12.01 9.93 -0.88
CA GLY A 355 11.92 8.49 -0.64
C GLY A 355 11.27 7.79 -1.83
N PRO A 356 10.58 6.66 -1.60
CA PRO A 356 10.67 5.85 -0.40
C PRO A 356 12.01 5.09 -0.33
N THR A 357 12.43 4.69 0.86
CA THR A 357 13.34 3.53 1.01
C THR A 357 12.60 2.22 0.73
N ALA A 358 13.27 1.07 0.75
CA ALA A 358 12.65 -0.23 0.53
C ALA A 358 13.02 -1.23 1.65
N LEU A 359 12.15 -1.35 2.65
CA LEU A 359 12.34 -2.24 3.78
C LEU A 359 11.33 -3.41 3.73
N PRO A 360 11.78 -4.65 3.53
CA PRO A 360 10.93 -5.82 3.79
C PRO A 360 10.48 -5.82 5.25
N LEU A 361 9.17 -5.80 5.49
CA LEU A 361 8.60 -5.74 6.83
C LEU A 361 7.50 -6.80 6.98
N PRO A 362 7.51 -7.64 8.03
CA PRO A 362 6.55 -8.74 8.18
C PRO A 362 5.19 -8.26 8.71
N LEU A 363 4.64 -7.21 8.10
CA LEU A 363 3.35 -6.60 8.44
C LEU A 363 2.54 -6.39 7.16
N LEU A 364 1.21 -6.48 7.23
CA LEU A 364 0.36 -6.08 6.11
C LEU A 364 0.01 -4.58 6.16
N GLU A 365 0.16 -3.96 7.34
CA GLU A 365 0.01 -2.52 7.57
C GLU A 365 1.17 -1.99 8.42
N ARG A 366 1.89 -0.98 7.91
CA ARG A 366 3.15 -0.48 8.50
C ARG A 366 3.07 -0.18 10.00
N ASN A 367 2.01 0.49 10.42
CA ASN A 367 1.85 1.00 11.79
C ASN A 367 0.84 0.17 12.61
N ASN A 368 0.62 -1.11 12.24
CA ASN A 368 -0.31 -1.99 12.93
C ASN A 368 0.32 -3.37 13.16
N LEU A 369 0.96 -3.54 14.31
CA LEU A 369 1.65 -4.77 14.71
C LEU A 369 0.74 -6.00 14.75
N LYS A 370 -0.58 -5.82 14.96
CA LYS A 370 -1.54 -6.93 14.94
C LYS A 370 -1.57 -7.66 13.58
N THR A 371 -1.21 -6.95 12.50
CA THR A 371 -1.16 -7.54 11.15
C THR A 371 0.01 -8.49 10.92
N PHE A 372 0.92 -8.65 11.89
CA PHE A 372 1.96 -9.68 11.84
C PHE A 372 1.37 -11.09 11.73
N PHE A 373 0.32 -11.39 12.50
CA PHE A 373 -0.33 -12.70 12.46
C PHE A 373 -1.07 -12.95 11.15
N ASP A 374 -1.63 -11.90 10.54
CA ASP A 374 -2.22 -11.99 9.21
C ASP A 374 -1.16 -12.24 8.14
N PHE A 375 -0.03 -11.52 8.22
CA PHE A 375 1.13 -11.75 7.36
C PHE A 375 1.64 -13.19 7.47
N ALA A 376 1.85 -13.71 8.68
CA ALA A 376 2.34 -15.07 8.90
C ALA A 376 1.43 -16.12 8.24
N LYS A 377 0.11 -15.89 8.24
CA LYS A 377 -0.86 -16.76 7.54
C LYS A 377 -0.73 -16.67 6.01
N CYS A 378 -0.43 -15.49 5.46
CA CYS A 378 -0.21 -15.26 4.02
C CYS A 378 1.08 -15.89 3.47
N VAL A 379 2.12 -16.02 4.31
CA VAL A 379 3.45 -16.45 3.86
C VAL A 379 3.42 -17.85 3.27
N LYS A 380 2.64 -18.78 3.87
CA LYS A 380 2.54 -20.19 3.47
C LYS A 380 3.93 -20.80 3.17
N PRO A 381 4.81 -20.90 4.18
CA PRO A 381 6.20 -21.30 3.98
C PRO A 381 6.31 -22.71 3.42
N ASP A 382 7.15 -22.85 2.39
CA ASP A 382 7.51 -24.13 1.77
C ASP A 382 8.92 -24.03 1.16
N TRP A 383 9.44 -25.16 0.65
CA TRP A 383 10.76 -25.20 0.03
C TRP A 383 10.87 -24.32 -1.22
N ARG A 384 9.79 -24.15 -1.99
CA ARG A 384 9.79 -23.31 -3.19
C ARG A 384 9.99 -21.85 -2.81
N LEU A 385 9.32 -21.39 -1.75
CA LEU A 385 9.49 -20.04 -1.22
C LEU A 385 10.91 -19.80 -0.72
N ALA A 386 11.50 -20.77 -0.01
CA ALA A 386 12.90 -20.68 0.42
C ALA A 386 13.85 -20.50 -0.78
N GLN A 387 13.62 -21.25 -1.88
CA GLN A 387 14.39 -21.08 -3.12
C GLN A 387 14.24 -19.68 -3.72
N VAL A 388 13.05 -19.08 -3.70
CA VAL A 388 12.86 -17.69 -4.18
C VAL A 388 13.69 -16.72 -3.35
N TYR A 389 13.68 -16.82 -2.02
CA TYR A 389 14.49 -15.93 -1.18
C TYR A 389 15.99 -16.10 -1.42
N VAL A 390 16.47 -17.33 -1.57
CA VAL A 390 17.87 -17.61 -1.94
C VAL A 390 18.21 -16.97 -3.28
N GLN A 391 17.33 -17.09 -4.27
CA GLN A 391 17.53 -16.47 -5.60
C GLN A 391 17.54 -14.94 -5.53
N LEU A 392 16.61 -14.33 -4.79
CA LEU A 392 16.55 -12.87 -4.60
C LEU A 392 17.82 -12.33 -3.91
N LEU A 393 18.43 -13.12 -3.02
CA LEU A 393 19.65 -12.76 -2.29
C LEU A 393 20.94 -13.34 -2.91
N ASN A 394 20.86 -13.89 -4.12
CA ASN A 394 21.97 -14.63 -4.73
C ASN A 394 23.17 -13.72 -5.06
N THR A 395 22.92 -12.45 -5.37
CA THR A 395 23.99 -11.51 -5.74
C THR A 395 24.48 -10.70 -4.53
N ALA A 396 25.80 -10.42 -4.50
CA ALA A 396 26.38 -9.53 -3.50
C ALA A 396 25.73 -8.13 -3.53
N TYR A 397 25.36 -7.67 -4.72
CA TYR A 397 24.65 -6.40 -4.94
C TYR A 397 23.30 -6.37 -4.23
N MET A 398 22.45 -7.40 -4.39
CA MET A 398 21.15 -7.48 -3.70
C MET A 398 21.31 -7.56 -2.19
N ARG A 399 22.28 -8.33 -1.69
CA ARG A 399 22.57 -8.41 -0.24
C ARG A 399 23.00 -7.07 0.33
N ALA A 400 23.90 -6.36 -0.36
CA ALA A 400 24.32 -5.01 0.03
C ALA A 400 23.16 -4.02 0.01
N TYR A 401 22.28 -4.10 -1.00
CA TYR A 401 21.09 -3.26 -1.09
C TYR A 401 20.13 -3.50 0.08
N VAL A 402 19.82 -4.76 0.39
CA VAL A 402 18.96 -5.12 1.53
C VAL A 402 19.59 -4.63 2.84
N PHE A 403 20.87 -4.91 3.06
CA PHE A 403 21.60 -4.47 4.25
C PHE A 403 21.57 -2.94 4.41
N LYS A 404 21.85 -2.19 3.34
CA LYS A 404 21.76 -0.73 3.35
C LYS A 404 20.36 -0.23 3.71
N ASN A 405 19.31 -0.87 3.19
CA ASN A 405 17.94 -0.48 3.53
C ASN A 405 17.58 -0.74 4.99
N PHE A 406 18.10 -1.80 5.60
CA PHE A 406 18.01 -1.98 7.06
C PHE A 406 18.70 -0.86 7.82
N LEU A 407 19.85 -0.37 7.36
CA LEU A 407 20.56 0.74 8.00
C LEU A 407 19.79 2.08 7.93
N PHE A 408 18.86 2.26 6.98
CA PHE A 408 17.97 3.44 6.96
C PHE A 408 16.96 3.47 8.12
N GLU A 409 16.79 2.38 8.87
CA GLU A 409 15.94 2.36 10.05
C GLU A 409 16.73 2.57 11.35
N VAL A 410 18.07 2.67 11.28
CA VAL A 410 18.91 2.97 12.44
C VAL A 410 18.91 4.49 12.69
N PRO A 411 18.42 4.97 13.85
CA PRO A 411 18.38 6.40 14.15
C PRO A 411 19.76 7.07 14.03
N ALA A 412 19.78 8.33 13.61
CA ALA A 412 20.96 9.15 13.31
C ALA A 412 21.80 8.69 12.10
N LEU A 413 22.03 7.38 11.92
CA LEU A 413 22.70 6.84 10.73
C LEU A 413 21.86 7.02 9.47
N ASN A 414 20.54 6.88 9.62
CA ASN A 414 19.58 6.97 8.53
C ASN A 414 19.68 8.27 7.72
N LEU A 415 19.74 9.43 8.39
CA LEU A 415 19.83 10.74 7.74
C LEU A 415 21.13 10.89 6.95
N HIS A 416 22.26 10.44 7.51
CA HIS A 416 23.56 10.48 6.84
C HIS A 416 23.60 9.62 5.58
N LEU A 417 23.11 8.38 5.68
CA LEU A 417 23.05 7.47 4.53
C LEU A 417 22.08 7.99 3.47
N PHE A 418 20.93 8.52 3.90
CA PHE A 418 19.89 8.97 2.97
C PHE A 418 20.32 10.27 2.26
N ALA A 419 20.96 11.20 2.97
CA ALA A 419 21.57 12.39 2.35
C ALA A 419 22.58 12.01 1.26
N LYS A 420 23.41 10.98 1.50
CA LYS A 420 24.36 10.48 0.48
C LYS A 420 23.66 10.01 -0.79
N ASP A 421 22.56 9.26 -0.67
CA ASP A 421 21.79 8.81 -1.83
C ASP A 421 21.06 9.94 -2.51
N LEU A 422 20.54 10.88 -1.71
CA LEU A 422 19.79 12.02 -2.21
C LEU A 422 20.66 13.02 -2.98
N ARG A 423 21.98 13.01 -2.79
CA ARG A 423 22.92 13.80 -3.61
C ARG A 423 22.87 13.49 -5.10
N LYS A 424 22.32 12.32 -5.49
CA LYS A 424 22.00 12.06 -6.90
C LYS A 424 20.99 13.08 -7.43
N ILE A 425 19.97 13.43 -6.64
CA ILE A 425 18.93 14.42 -6.98
C ILE A 425 19.39 15.83 -6.64
N ILE A 426 19.81 16.09 -5.39
CA ILE A 426 20.22 17.43 -4.91
C ILE A 426 21.70 17.38 -4.49
N PRO A 427 22.64 17.76 -5.36
CA PRO A 427 24.08 17.62 -5.08
C PRO A 427 24.55 18.33 -3.81
N SER A 428 23.89 19.44 -3.45
CA SER A 428 24.24 20.30 -2.30
C SER A 428 23.57 19.92 -0.99
N ILE A 429 22.75 18.87 -0.94
CA ILE A 429 21.96 18.51 0.25
C ILE A 429 22.86 18.17 1.44
N GLN A 430 22.52 18.74 2.60
CA GLN A 430 23.15 18.46 3.88
C GLN A 430 22.25 17.57 4.75
N VAL A 431 22.82 17.00 5.81
CA VAL A 431 22.08 16.11 6.72
C VAL A 431 21.03 16.90 7.51
N GLU A 432 21.36 18.14 7.85
CA GLU A 432 20.55 19.08 8.62
C GLU A 432 19.33 19.57 7.84
N ASP A 433 19.36 19.48 6.50
CA ASP A 433 18.21 19.79 5.64
C ASP A 433 17.10 18.74 5.77
N LEU A 434 17.41 17.57 6.33
CA LEU A 434 16.54 16.40 6.31
C LEU A 434 15.97 16.07 7.69
N THR A 435 14.68 15.76 7.71
CA THR A 435 13.98 15.24 8.88
C THR A 435 13.30 13.93 8.52
N TYR A 436 13.43 12.89 9.35
CA TYR A 436 12.70 11.64 9.14
C TYR A 436 11.18 11.86 9.26
N ALA A 437 10.42 11.40 8.27
CA ALA A 437 8.98 11.60 8.20
C ALA A 437 8.24 10.60 9.12
N LYS A 438 8.29 10.83 10.44
CA LYS A 438 7.63 9.96 11.42
C LYS A 438 6.13 9.87 11.14
N GLY A 439 5.61 8.63 11.07
CA GLY A 439 4.20 8.37 10.78
C GLY A 439 3.83 8.45 9.28
N PHE A 440 4.81 8.61 8.40
CA PHE A 440 4.66 8.47 6.95
C PHE A 440 5.22 7.11 6.49
N GLY A 441 4.70 6.63 5.37
CA GLY A 441 5.08 5.35 4.78
C GLY A 441 3.95 4.33 4.80
N GLY A 442 3.63 3.80 3.61
CA GLY A 442 2.74 2.65 3.46
C GLY A 442 3.51 1.34 3.37
N ILE A 443 2.75 0.25 3.20
CA ILE A 443 3.28 -1.08 2.85
C ILE A 443 2.81 -1.45 1.45
N ARG A 444 3.73 -1.95 0.62
CA ARG A 444 3.41 -2.51 -0.69
C ARG A 444 3.41 -4.04 -0.58
N PRO A 445 2.27 -4.72 -0.64
CA PRO A 445 2.24 -6.18 -0.68
C PRO A 445 2.65 -6.66 -2.08
N GLN A 446 3.90 -7.10 -2.23
CA GLN A 446 4.34 -7.73 -3.47
C GLN A 446 4.01 -9.21 -3.43
N LEU A 447 3.51 -9.76 -4.53
CA LEU A 447 3.23 -11.19 -4.63
C LEU A 447 4.50 -11.94 -5.04
N ILE A 448 4.76 -13.07 -4.39
CA ILE A 448 5.74 -14.05 -4.85
C ILE A 448 4.97 -15.20 -5.48
N ASN A 449 5.23 -15.50 -6.75
CA ASN A 449 4.78 -16.73 -7.39
C ASN A 449 5.77 -17.85 -7.07
N LYS A 450 5.37 -18.79 -6.21
CA LYS A 450 6.22 -19.91 -5.75
C LYS A 450 6.45 -20.96 -6.85
N THR A 451 5.53 -21.06 -7.82
CA THR A 451 5.64 -22.00 -8.94
C THR A 451 6.64 -21.49 -9.98
N GLU A 452 6.50 -20.23 -10.39
CA GLU A 452 7.42 -19.59 -11.34
C GLU A 452 8.73 -19.14 -10.71
N LYS A 453 8.81 -19.14 -9.37
CA LYS A 453 9.93 -18.67 -8.56
C LYS A 453 10.28 -17.20 -8.83
N LYS A 454 9.26 -16.35 -8.91
CA LYS A 454 9.41 -14.93 -9.27
C LYS A 454 8.68 -14.03 -8.29
N LEU A 455 9.31 -12.87 -8.02
CA LEU A 455 8.63 -11.73 -7.41
C LEU A 455 7.83 -11.01 -8.50
N LEU A 456 6.51 -10.95 -8.33
CA LEU A 456 5.62 -10.22 -9.22
C LEU A 456 5.60 -8.75 -8.81
N LEU A 457 5.89 -7.86 -9.76
CA LEU A 457 5.93 -6.43 -9.55
C LEU A 457 4.70 -5.75 -10.14
N GLY A 458 4.04 -4.94 -9.31
CA GLY A 458 2.83 -4.21 -9.69
C GLY A 458 1.57 -4.90 -9.20
N GLU A 459 0.43 -4.53 -9.77
CA GLU A 459 -0.88 -5.02 -9.36
C GLU A 459 -1.00 -6.54 -9.54
N GLY A 460 -1.56 -7.20 -8.53
CA GLY A 460 -1.96 -8.60 -8.57
C GLY A 460 -3.47 -8.72 -8.55
N LYS A 461 -3.99 -9.66 -9.35
CA LYS A 461 -5.40 -10.03 -9.36
C LYS A 461 -5.49 -11.55 -9.34
N ILE A 462 -6.34 -12.08 -8.47
CA ILE A 462 -6.69 -13.51 -8.46
C ILE A 462 -8.13 -13.62 -8.95
N VAL A 463 -8.27 -14.09 -10.19
CA VAL A 463 -9.55 -14.47 -10.80
C VAL A 463 -9.78 -15.95 -10.51
N THR A 464 -10.93 -16.27 -9.92
CA THR A 464 -11.24 -17.63 -9.49
C THR A 464 -12.00 -18.45 -10.53
N GLY A 465 -12.52 -17.79 -11.58
CA GLY A 465 -13.50 -18.39 -12.49
C GLY A 465 -14.89 -18.54 -11.88
N GLU A 466 -15.10 -17.90 -10.73
CA GLU A 466 -16.36 -17.86 -10.00
C GLU A 466 -16.70 -16.42 -9.60
N ASN A 467 -17.82 -16.22 -8.91
CA ASN A 467 -18.34 -14.90 -8.55
C ASN A 467 -17.57 -14.24 -7.37
N ILE A 468 -16.25 -14.40 -7.34
CA ILE A 468 -15.36 -13.74 -6.38
C ILE A 468 -14.01 -13.35 -7.00
N ILE A 469 -13.61 -12.10 -6.78
CA ILE A 469 -12.35 -11.50 -7.24
C ILE A 469 -11.52 -11.02 -6.05
N PHE A 470 -10.20 -11.21 -6.10
CA PHE A 470 -9.26 -10.64 -5.12
C PHE A 470 -8.25 -9.71 -5.80
N ASN A 471 -8.27 -8.45 -5.42
CA ASN A 471 -7.37 -7.42 -5.90
C ASN A 471 -6.28 -7.13 -4.86
N ILE A 472 -5.03 -7.32 -5.25
CA ILE A 472 -3.83 -6.96 -4.49
C ILE A 472 -3.18 -5.78 -5.21
N THR A 473 -3.35 -4.57 -4.71
CA THR A 473 -3.03 -3.33 -5.44
C THR A 473 -1.85 -2.54 -4.84
N PRO A 474 -0.59 -2.99 -4.97
CA PRO A 474 0.57 -2.12 -4.77
C PRO A 474 0.66 -1.08 -5.90
N SER A 475 1.62 -0.15 -5.81
CA SER A 475 1.88 0.85 -6.84
C SER A 475 2.09 0.20 -8.23
N PRO A 476 1.47 0.72 -9.31
CA PRO A 476 0.76 2.00 -9.42
C PRO A 476 -0.76 1.94 -9.14
N GLY A 477 -1.27 0.97 -8.36
CA GLY A 477 -2.70 0.68 -8.18
C GLY A 477 -3.62 1.83 -7.75
N GLY A 478 -3.08 2.92 -7.19
CA GLY A 478 -3.85 4.14 -6.99
C GLY A 478 -4.16 4.85 -8.32
N THR A 479 -3.17 4.96 -9.21
CA THR A 479 -3.30 5.59 -10.53
C THR A 479 -4.20 4.79 -11.46
N THR A 480 -4.09 3.46 -11.42
CA THR A 480 -4.77 2.53 -12.31
C THR A 480 -6.13 2.06 -11.77
N CYS A 481 -6.61 2.63 -10.65
CA CYS A 481 -7.77 2.13 -9.91
C CYS A 481 -9.06 2.03 -10.76
N LEU A 482 -9.32 2.99 -11.66
CA LEU A 482 -10.46 2.95 -12.57
C LEU A 482 -10.26 1.93 -13.70
N GLY A 483 -9.03 1.68 -14.14
CA GLY A 483 -8.76 0.61 -15.11
C GLY A 483 -8.97 -0.79 -14.53
N THR A 484 -8.56 -0.99 -13.28
CA THR A 484 -8.82 -2.22 -12.53
C THR A 484 -10.33 -2.37 -12.26
N ALA A 485 -11.00 -1.29 -11.85
CA ALA A 485 -12.45 -1.26 -11.68
C ALA A 485 -13.21 -1.58 -12.97
N GLU A 486 -12.78 -1.07 -14.12
CA GLU A 486 -13.39 -1.38 -15.43
C GLU A 486 -13.29 -2.88 -15.72
N THR A 487 -12.12 -3.46 -15.48
CA THR A 487 -11.89 -4.89 -15.70
C THR A 487 -12.82 -5.74 -14.82
N ASP A 488 -12.93 -5.38 -13.54
CA ASP A 488 -13.80 -6.06 -12.59
C ASP A 488 -15.29 -5.85 -12.92
N MET A 489 -15.69 -4.63 -13.25
CA MET A 489 -17.07 -4.30 -13.65
C MET A 489 -17.50 -5.15 -14.83
N ARG A 490 -16.67 -5.26 -15.87
CA ARG A 490 -16.97 -6.07 -17.06
C ARG A 490 -17.12 -7.56 -16.73
N GLU A 491 -16.27 -8.08 -15.85
CA GLU A 491 -16.34 -9.46 -15.37
C GLU A 491 -17.63 -9.70 -14.56
N ILE A 492 -17.93 -8.83 -13.60
CA ILE A 492 -19.15 -8.89 -12.77
C ILE A 492 -20.40 -8.83 -13.64
N VAL A 493 -20.44 -7.90 -14.60
CA VAL A 493 -21.59 -7.72 -15.48
C VAL A 493 -21.82 -8.97 -16.32
N ARG A 494 -20.76 -9.61 -16.81
CA ARG A 494 -20.85 -10.88 -17.54
C ARG A 494 -21.42 -11.99 -16.66
N GLU A 495 -20.89 -12.19 -15.47
CA GLU A 495 -21.33 -13.28 -14.58
C GLU A 495 -22.75 -13.07 -14.04
N LEU A 496 -23.13 -11.82 -13.76
CA LEU A 496 -24.48 -11.48 -13.27
C LEU A 496 -25.50 -11.24 -14.39
N GLN A 497 -25.10 -11.40 -15.67
CA GLN A 497 -25.94 -11.12 -16.84
C GLN A 497 -26.58 -9.72 -16.81
N ALA A 498 -25.81 -8.75 -16.33
CA ALA A 498 -26.18 -7.34 -16.27
C ALA A 498 -25.82 -6.62 -17.58
N SER A 499 -26.03 -5.31 -17.65
CA SER A 499 -25.60 -4.47 -18.78
C SER A 499 -24.73 -3.29 -18.33
N ILE A 500 -23.89 -2.81 -19.26
CA ILE A 500 -23.09 -1.58 -19.12
C ILE A 500 -23.62 -0.53 -20.10
N ASP A 501 -23.77 0.70 -19.63
CA ASP A 501 -23.95 1.90 -20.44
C ASP A 501 -22.58 2.36 -20.98
N GLU A 502 -22.16 1.73 -22.08
CA GLU A 502 -20.85 1.98 -22.72
C GLU A 502 -20.71 3.42 -23.23
N GLU A 503 -21.81 4.03 -23.67
CA GLU A 503 -21.79 5.41 -24.16
C GLU A 503 -21.46 6.37 -23.02
N LYS A 504 -22.16 6.22 -21.89
CA LYS A 504 -21.90 7.02 -20.69
C LYS A 504 -20.51 6.74 -20.13
N PHE A 505 -20.07 5.47 -20.08
CA PHE A 505 -18.73 5.10 -19.65
C PHE A 505 -17.67 5.83 -20.49
N ARG A 506 -17.77 5.75 -21.83
CA ARG A 506 -16.86 6.42 -22.76
C ARG A 506 -16.86 7.93 -22.57
N LYS A 507 -18.05 8.55 -22.49
CA LYS A 507 -18.19 10.00 -22.31
C LYS A 507 -17.59 10.49 -20.99
N VAL A 508 -17.73 9.71 -19.92
CA VAL A 508 -17.32 10.12 -18.58
C VAL A 508 -15.85 9.80 -18.29
N LEU A 509 -15.34 8.63 -18.66
CA LEU A 509 -13.99 8.22 -18.31
C LEU A 509 -12.97 8.29 -19.46
N LEU A 510 -13.41 8.16 -20.72
CA LEU A 510 -12.47 8.08 -21.85
C LEU A 510 -12.34 9.41 -22.62
N GLN A 511 -13.31 10.31 -22.49
CA GLN A 511 -13.31 11.64 -23.12
C GLN A 511 -13.09 12.72 -22.06
N GLY A 512 -12.41 13.81 -22.39
CA GLY A 512 -12.19 14.93 -21.46
C GLY A 512 -10.91 15.69 -21.77
N GLU A 513 -10.34 16.35 -20.76
CA GLU A 513 -9.04 17.04 -20.86
C GLU A 513 -7.89 16.07 -21.25
N TYR A 514 -8.03 14.79 -20.91
CA TYR A 514 -7.07 13.73 -21.21
C TYR A 514 -7.72 12.64 -22.07
N PRO A 515 -7.92 12.88 -23.38
CA PRO A 515 -8.62 11.92 -24.23
C PRO A 515 -7.87 10.59 -24.29
N VAL A 516 -8.60 9.51 -24.03
CA VAL A 516 -8.10 8.15 -24.10
C VAL A 516 -8.34 7.63 -25.52
N GLY A 517 -7.28 7.26 -26.23
CA GLY A 517 -7.39 6.61 -27.53
C GLY A 517 -8.06 5.23 -27.41
N ASN A 518 -8.78 4.84 -28.46
CA ASN A 518 -9.39 3.50 -28.57
C ASN A 518 -8.36 2.38 -28.48
#